data_AF-A0A938CZG9-F1
#
_entry.id   AF-A0A938CZG9-F1
#
_cell.length_a   1.000
_cell.length_b   1.000
_cell.length_c   1.000
_cell.angle_alpha   90.00
_cell.angle_beta   90.00
_cell.angle_gamma   90.00
#
_symmetry.space_group_name_H-M   'P 1'
#
loop_
_entity.id
_entity.type
_entity.pdbx_description
1 polymer ?
#
loop_
_entity_poly.entity_id
_entity_poly.type
_entity_poly.pdbx_seq_one_letter_code
_entity_poly.pdbx_strand_id
1 'polypeptide(L)' 'MSDKLLVATRKGLLPFSRGRAGWVPAPPSFLGEPVSAVLADPRDGALYAALRLGHFGVKLHRSHHGG' A
#
# COMPACT_ATOMS: atom_id res chain seq x y z
N MET A 1 12.15 10.74 -9.65
CA MET A 1 10.89 9.99 -9.83
C MET A 1 11.02 8.71 -9.01
N SER A 2 10.02 8.36 -8.20
CA SER A 2 10.05 7.11 -7.41
C SER A 2 9.88 5.90 -8.33
N ASP A 3 10.72 4.88 -8.15
CA ASP A 3 10.59 3.59 -8.85
C ASP A 3 9.48 2.70 -8.27
N LYS A 4 8.77 3.19 -7.25
CA LYS A 4 7.65 2.51 -6.60
C LYS A 4 6.37 3.32 -6.76
N LEU A 5 5.29 2.62 -7.08
CA LEU A 5 3.91 3.13 -7.11
C LEU A 5 3.06 2.27 -6.18
N LEU A 6 2.27 2.91 -5.33
CA LEU A 6 1.38 2.26 -4.38
C LEU A 6 -0.06 2.65 -4.70
N VAL A 7 -0.91 1.66 -4.98
CA VAL A 7 -2.30 1.88 -5.38
C VAL A 7 -3.22 1.31 -4.31
N ALA A 8 -3.81 2.20 -3.51
CA ALA A 8 -4.83 1.85 -2.53
C ALA A 8 -6.18 1.63 -3.23
N THR A 9 -6.85 0.52 -2.94
CA THR A 9 -8.12 0.15 -3.57
C THR A 9 -9.13 -0.38 -2.55
N ARG A 10 -10.38 -0.56 -2.99
CA ARG A 10 -11.41 -1.28 -2.21
C ARG A 10 -11.13 -2.79 -2.05
N LYS A 11 -10.08 -3.32 -2.68
CA LYS A 11 -9.73 -4.74 -2.73
C LYS A 11 -8.30 -5.03 -2.24
N GLY A 12 -7.63 -4.04 -1.65
CA GLY A 12 -6.30 -4.16 -1.08
C GLY A 12 -5.35 -3.05 -1.52
N LEU A 13 -4.11 -3.17 -1.09
CA LEU A 13 -2.99 -2.34 -1.52
C LEU A 13 -2.19 -3.08 -2.60
N LEU A 14 -2.05 -2.46 -3.76
CA LEU A 14 -1.31 -3.00 -4.90
C LEU A 14 0.01 -2.24 -5.09
N PRO A 15 1.17 -2.86 -4.81
CA PRO A 15 2.46 -2.26 -5.08
C PRO A 15 2.91 -2.54 -6.51
N PHE A 16 3.55 -1.57 -7.14
CA PHE A 16 4.18 -1.70 -8.44
C PHE A 16 5.60 -1.15 -8.39
N SER A 17 6.51 -1.82 -9.08
CA SER A 17 7.87 -1.36 -9.33
C SER A 17 8.08 -1.02 -10.79
N ARG A 18 8.88 0.01 -11.08
CA ARG A 18 9.22 0.38 -12.45
C ARG A 18 10.20 -0.64 -13.05
N GLY A 19 9.75 -1.39 -14.05
CA GLY A 19 10.57 -2.29 -14.85
C GLY A 19 11.00 -1.66 -16.18
N ARG A 20 11.75 -2.42 -16.99
CA ARG A 20 12.29 -1.95 -18.29
C ARG A 20 11.21 -1.59 -19.30
N ALA A 21 10.08 -2.30 -19.28
CA ALA A 21 8.99 -2.16 -20.25
C ALA A 21 7.72 -1.52 -19.66
N GLY A 22 7.76 -1.02 -18.41
CA GLY A 22 6.59 -0.47 -17.74
C GLY A 22 6.53 -0.83 -16.25
N TRP A 23 5.35 -0.67 -15.66
CA TRP A 23 5.12 -1.02 -14.25
C TRP A 23 4.90 -2.53 -14.10
N VAL A 24 5.61 -3.14 -13.16
CA VAL A 24 5.51 -4.56 -12.82
C VAL A 24 4.83 -4.67 -11.45
N PRO A 25 3.72 -5.44 -11.33
CA PRO A 25 3.04 -5.63 -10.06
C PRO A 25 3.89 -6.49 -9.10
N ALA A 26 3.83 -6.15 -7.82
CA ALA A 26 4.32 -6.98 -6.72
C ALA A 26 3.15 -7.67 -6.00
N PRO A 27 3.41 -8.64 -5.12
CA PRO A 27 2.36 -9.25 -4.31
C PRO A 27 1.52 -8.21 -3.55
N PRO A 28 0.19 -8.36 -3.52
CA PRO A 28 -0.69 -7.41 -2.84
C PRO A 28 -0.61 -7.57 -1.32
N SER A 29 -0.87 -6.48 -0.60
CA SER A 29 -1.14 -6.50 0.84
C SER A 29 -2.63 -6.29 1.08
N PHE A 30 -3.17 -6.85 2.17
CA PHE A 30 -4.57 -6.68 2.56
C PHE A 30 -5.57 -7.12 1.47
N LEU A 31 -5.31 -8.28 0.85
CA LEU A 31 -6.13 -8.76 -0.27
C LEU A 31 -7.60 -8.89 0.14
N GLY A 32 -8.48 -8.21 -0.60
CA GLY A 32 -9.91 -8.18 -0.32
C GLY A 32 -10.35 -7.13 0.70
N GLU A 33 -9.41 -6.48 1.40
CA GLU A 33 -9.71 -5.46 2.40
C GLU A 33 -9.60 -4.04 1.80
N PRO A 34 -10.52 -3.12 2.13
CA PRO A 34 -10.48 -1.77 1.60
C PRO A 34 -9.40 -0.92 2.27
N VAL A 35 -8.43 -0.46 1.47
CA VAL A 35 -7.41 0.50 1.87
C VAL A 35 -7.83 1.87 1.36
N SER A 36 -8.12 2.80 2.27
CA SER A 36 -8.62 4.14 1.93
C SER A 36 -7.50 5.17 1.71
N ALA A 37 -6.33 4.94 2.31
CA ALA A 37 -5.16 5.80 2.13
C ALA A 37 -3.88 4.99 2.34
N VAL A 38 -2.84 5.38 1.61
CA VAL A 38 -1.48 4.87 1.77
C VAL A 38 -0.49 6.02 1.77
N LEU A 39 0.51 5.97 2.64
CA LEU A 39 1.58 6.96 2.74
C LEU A 39 2.92 6.26 2.90
N ALA A 40 3.81 6.44 1.92
CA ALA A 40 5.23 6.16 2.10
C ALA A 40 5.88 7.41 2.72
N ASP A 41 6.23 7.33 4.00
CA ASP A 41 6.72 8.48 4.77
C ASP A 41 8.26 8.58 4.69
N PRO A 42 8.82 9.61 4.03
CA PRO A 42 10.28 9.75 3.92
C PRO A 42 10.94 10.17 5.24
N ARG A 43 10.16 10.57 6.25
CA ARG A 43 10.70 11.05 7.54
C ARG A 43 11.21 9.91 8.41
N ASP A 44 10.58 8.75 8.34
CA ASP A 44 10.94 7.55 9.12
C ASP A 44 11.12 6.29 8.27
N GLY A 45 10.92 6.39 6.95
CA GLY A 45 11.03 5.27 6.01
C GLY A 45 9.89 4.26 6.14
N ALA A 46 8.84 4.55 6.92
CA ALA A 46 7.73 3.64 7.11
C ALA A 46 6.67 3.78 6.01
N LEU A 47 5.98 2.67 5.76
CA LEU A 47 4.78 2.61 4.97
C LEU A 47 3.56 2.53 5.90
N TYR A 48 2.63 3.46 5.70
CA TYR A 48 1.36 3.51 6.42
C TYR A 48 0.20 3.12 5.50
N ALA A 49 -0.69 2.26 5.97
CA ALA A 49 -1.92 1.90 5.28
C ALA A 49 -3.14 2.05 6.21
N ALA A 50 -4.10 2.88 5.81
CA ALA A 50 -5.34 3.10 6.53
C ALA A 50 -6.45 2.22 5.94
N LEU A 51 -6.97 1.29 6.74
CA LEU A 51 -7.99 0.32 6.33
C LEU A 51 -9.36 0.71 6.90
N ARG A 52 -10.42 0.49 6.11
CA ARG A 52 -11.82 0.73 6.49
C ARG A 52 -12.60 -0.59 6.59
N LEU A 53 -12.46 -1.31 7.70
CA LEU A 53 -12.95 -2.70 7.84
C LEU A 53 -14.42 -2.82 8.29
N GLY A 54 -15.27 -1.87 7.90
CA GLY A 54 -16.69 -1.89 8.26
C GLY A 54 -16.92 -1.92 9.77
N HIS A 55 -17.63 -2.95 10.27
CA HIS A 55 -17.95 -3.09 11.69
C HIS A 55 -16.71 -3.34 12.58
N PHE A 56 -15.61 -3.85 12.01
CA PHE A 56 -14.34 -4.00 12.72
C PHE A 56 -13.61 -2.65 12.92
N GLY A 57 -14.14 -1.57 12.35
CA GLY A 57 -13.62 -0.22 12.48
C GLY A 57 -12.39 0.05 11.64
N VAL A 58 -11.81 1.23 11.82
CA VAL A 58 -10.60 1.66 11.12
C VAL A 58 -9.37 1.08 11.80
N LYS A 59 -8.36 0.75 10.99
CA LYS A 59 -7.03 0.31 11.45
C LYS A 59 -5.95 1.03 10.65
N LEU A 60 -4.89 1.44 11.33
CA LEU A 60 -3.69 1.99 10.70
C LEU A 60 -2.57 0.96 10.85
N HIS A 61 -2.10 0.43 9.73
CA HIS A 61 -0.95 -0.46 9.68
C HIS A 61 0.30 0.35 9.38
N ARG A 62 1.42 -0.06 9.97
CA ARG A 62 2.75 0.52 9.77
C ARG A 62 3.74 -0.60 9.48
N SER A 63 4.56 -0.44 8.44
CA SER A 63 5.60 -1.39 8.05
C SER A 63 6.92 -0.65 7.75
N HIS A 64 8.06 -1.18 8.18
CA HIS A 64 9.38 -0.68 7.77
C HIS A 64 9.97 -1.47 6.59
N HIS A 65 9.26 -2.48 6.09
CA HIS A 65 9.78 -3.41 5.08
C HIS A 65 9.06 -3.27 3.73
N GLY A 66 8.33 -2.16 3.53
CA GLY A 66 7.71 -1.83 2.25
C GLY A 66 6.42 -2.60 1.94
N GLY A 67 5.78 -3.16 2.96
CA GLY A 67 4.64 -4.06 2.86
C GLY A 67 4.81 -5.18 3.85
#